data_AF-A0A7J3YPA4-F1
#
_entry.id   AF-A0A7J3YPA4-F1
#
_cell.length_a   1.000
_cell.length_b   1.000
_cell.length_c   1.000
_cell.angle_alpha   90.00
_cell.angle_beta   90.00
_cell.angle_gamma   90.00
#
_symmetry.space_group_name_H-M   'P 1'
#
loop_
_entity.id
_entity.type
_entity.pdbx_description
1 polymer ?
#
loop_
_entity_poly.entity_id
_entity_poly.type
_entity_poly.pdbx_seq_one_letter_code
_entity_poly.pdbx_strand_id
1 'polypeptide(L)'
;MSITVKSKYEGIIDLLSYLVKEGAYGPVDRMARAIDPDMVRISLYEAIRYASTELRRGASISIPSEDEVREFLDAVERRVGTAREVAIKALTRGLKMELSQLKSEQSKASETVTQAK
;
A
#
# COMPACT_ATOMS: atom_id res chain seq x y z
N MET A 1 18.23 15.62 13.02
CA MET A 1 17.01 15.68 12.19
C MET A 1 17.23 14.80 10.97
N SER A 2 16.63 13.61 10.94
CA SER A 2 16.66 12.78 9.74
C SER A 2 15.67 13.38 8.75
N ILE A 3 16.16 13.94 7.64
CA ILE A 3 15.31 14.40 6.55
C ILE A 3 14.77 13.15 5.87
N THR A 4 13.57 12.71 6.25
CA THR A 4 12.89 11.61 5.57
C THR A 4 12.48 12.12 4.19
N VAL A 5 13.32 11.84 3.19
CA VAL A 5 12.97 12.08 1.79
C VAL A 5 11.78 11.18 1.46
N LYS A 6 10.57 11.77 1.37
CA LYS A 6 9.39 11.03 0.93
C LYS A 6 9.66 10.48 -0.47
N SER A 7 9.38 9.19 -0.68
CA SER A 7 9.44 8.60 -2.02
C SER A 7 8.48 9.36 -2.93
N LYS A 8 8.82 9.45 -4.22
CA LYS A 8 7.83 9.83 -5.22
C LYS A 8 6.66 8.84 -5.13
N TYR A 9 5.44 9.36 -5.17
CA TYR A 9 4.18 8.61 -5.06
C TYR A 9 3.92 7.93 -3.70
N GLU A 10 4.36 8.54 -2.59
CA GLU A 10 4.24 7.96 -1.25
C GLU A 10 2.78 7.67 -0.83
N GLY A 11 1.81 8.52 -1.18
CA GLY A 11 0.40 8.29 -0.87
C GLY A 11 -0.17 7.08 -1.63
N ILE A 12 0.24 6.90 -2.89
CA ILE A 12 -0.14 5.72 -3.68
C ILE A 12 0.50 4.46 -3.08
N ILE A 13 1.78 4.53 -2.69
CA ILE A 13 2.48 3.41 -2.07
C ILE A 13 1.82 3.04 -0.74
N ASP A 14 1.49 4.03 0.10
CA ASP A 14 0.85 3.80 1.40
C ASP A 14 -0.55 3.18 1.27
N LEU A 15 -1.35 3.68 0.33
CA LEU A 15 -2.65 3.11 -0.02
C LEU A 15 -2.51 1.62 -0.39
N LEU A 16 -1.61 1.31 -1.34
CA LEU A 16 -1.41 -0.07 -1.79
C LEU A 16 -0.78 -0.95 -0.69
N SER A 17 0.09 -0.41 0.16
CA SER A 17 0.66 -1.12 1.31
C SER A 17 -0.39 -1.48 2.35
N TYR A 18 -1.36 -0.59 2.59
CA TYR A 18 -2.50 -0.90 3.44
C TYR A 18 -3.28 -2.10 2.88
N LEU A 19 -3.57 -2.10 1.57
CA LEU A 19 -4.28 -3.22 0.95
C LEU A 19 -3.52 -4.55 1.07
N VAL A 20 -2.18 -4.52 0.93
CA VAL A 20 -1.32 -5.69 1.17
C VAL A 20 -1.46 -6.19 2.61
N LYS A 21 -1.38 -5.29 3.60
CA LYS A 21 -1.54 -5.63 5.03
C LYS A 21 -2.89 -6.30 5.30
N GLU A 22 -3.95 -5.84 4.64
CA GLU A 22 -5.30 -6.41 4.78
C GLU A 22 -5.55 -7.64 3.86
N GLY A 23 -4.52 -8.14 3.16
CA GLY A 23 -4.63 -9.31 2.27
C GLY A 23 -5.37 -9.05 0.95
N ALA A 24 -5.64 -7.79 0.61
CA ALA A 24 -6.30 -7.37 -0.62
C ALA A 24 -5.31 -7.14 -1.77
N TYR A 25 -4.73 -8.23 -2.29
CA TYR A 25 -3.64 -8.17 -3.27
C TYR A 25 -4.05 -7.75 -4.70
N GLY A 26 -5.33 -7.90 -5.08
CA GLY A 26 -5.79 -7.74 -6.46
C GLY A 26 -5.29 -6.47 -7.18
N PRO A 27 -5.48 -5.27 -6.60
CA PRO A 27 -4.95 -4.04 -7.19
C PRO A 27 -3.42 -4.05 -7.36
N VAL A 28 -2.67 -4.46 -6.34
CA VAL A 28 -1.20 -4.52 -6.38
C VAL A 28 -0.69 -5.50 -7.44
N ASP A 29 -1.32 -6.65 -7.51
CA ASP A 29 -1.03 -7.71 -8.46
C ASP A 29 -1.26 -7.29 -9.91
N ARG A 30 -2.34 -6.54 -10.16
CA ARG A 30 -2.62 -5.96 -11.47
C ARG A 30 -1.64 -4.84 -11.81
N MET A 31 -1.29 -4.00 -10.84
CA MET A 31 -0.31 -2.93 -10.99
C MET A 31 1.07 -3.49 -11.39
N ALA A 32 1.49 -4.58 -10.76
CA ALA A 32 2.78 -5.24 -11.04
C ALA A 32 2.82 -5.92 -12.42
N ARG A 33 1.67 -6.40 -12.92
CA ARG A 33 1.53 -7.11 -14.20
C ARG A 33 1.08 -6.21 -15.35
N ALA A 34 0.86 -4.93 -15.11
CA ALA A 34 0.42 -3.99 -16.15
C ALA A 34 1.41 -3.98 -17.33
N ILE A 35 0.86 -4.12 -18.53
CA ILE A 35 1.59 -4.01 -19.80
C ILE A 35 1.27 -2.71 -20.54
N ASP A 36 0.19 -2.03 -20.15
CA ASP A 36 -0.24 -0.75 -20.67
C ASP A 36 -0.71 0.20 -19.55
N PRO A 37 -0.81 1.51 -19.82
CA PRO A 37 -1.28 2.49 -18.85
C PRO A 37 -2.74 2.31 -18.39
N ASP A 38 -3.61 1.73 -19.20
CA ASP A 38 -5.02 1.57 -18.86
C ASP A 38 -5.23 0.50 -17.78
N MET A 39 -4.44 -0.58 -17.80
CA MET A 39 -4.39 -1.54 -16.70
C MET A 39 -4.00 -0.87 -15.38
N VAL A 40 -3.11 0.12 -15.42
CA VAL A 40 -2.70 0.89 -14.24
C VAL A 40 -3.83 1.79 -13.75
N ARG A 41 -4.54 2.47 -14.65
CA ARG A 41 -5.73 3.27 -14.30
C ARG A 41 -6.79 2.43 -13.62
N ILE A 42 -7.11 1.25 -14.18
CA ILE A 42 -8.09 0.33 -13.62
C ILE A 42 -7.65 -0.16 -12.22
N SER A 43 -6.38 -0.55 -12.09
CA SER A 43 -5.82 -0.97 -10.80
C SER A 43 -5.90 0.14 -9.74
N LEU A 44 -5.51 1.37 -10.09
CA LEU A 44 -5.52 2.51 -9.18
C LEU A 44 -6.95 2.88 -8.76
N TYR A 45 -7.90 2.86 -9.71
CA TYR A 45 -9.32 3.05 -9.43
C TYR A 45 -9.82 2.01 -8.43
N GLU A 46 -9.53 0.73 -8.66
CA GLU A 46 -9.95 -0.34 -7.74
C GLU A 46 -9.34 -0.14 -6.34
N ALA A 47 -8.06 0.21 -6.23
CA ALA A 47 -7.41 0.48 -4.95
C ALA A 47 -8.10 1.61 -4.17
N ILE A 48 -8.40 2.73 -4.83
CA ILE A 48 -9.11 3.87 -4.23
C ILE A 48 -10.54 3.45 -3.82
N ARG A 49 -11.24 2.67 -4.66
CA ARG A 49 -12.57 2.14 -4.35
C ARG A 49 -12.56 1.23 -3.13
N TYR A 50 -11.54 0.38 -2.98
CA TYR A 50 -11.35 -0.46 -1.79
C TYR A 50 -11.15 0.41 -0.55
N ALA A 51 -10.25 1.39 -0.60
CA ALA A 51 -10.02 2.29 0.53
C ALA A 51 -11.27 3.10 0.90
N SER A 52 -12.13 3.47 -0.05
CA SER A 52 -13.41 4.11 0.24
C SER A 52 -14.33 3.23 1.11
N THR A 53 -14.29 1.91 0.92
CA THR A 53 -15.05 0.96 1.74
C THR A 53 -14.47 0.88 3.15
N GLU A 54 -13.15 0.78 3.27
CA GLU A 54 -12.47 0.64 4.55
C GLU A 54 -12.49 1.94 5.38
N LEU A 55 -12.41 3.10 4.74
CA LEU A 55 -12.59 4.40 5.39
C LEU A 55 -13.98 4.51 6.03
N ARG A 56 -15.03 4.01 5.36
CA ARG A 56 -16.40 3.94 5.92
C ARG A 56 -16.50 2.99 7.13
N ARG A 57 -15.55 2.07 7.29
CA ARG A 57 -15.42 1.18 8.45
C ARG A 57 -14.53 1.74 9.56
N GLY A 58 -14.01 2.96 9.39
CA GLY A 58 -13.16 3.63 10.38
C GLY A 58 -11.67 3.33 10.23
N ALA A 59 -11.23 2.72 9.13
CA ALA A 59 -9.81 2.49 8.89
C ALA A 59 -9.06 3.81 8.66
N SER A 60 -7.86 3.92 9.24
CA SER A 60 -6.95 5.04 9.00
C SER A 60 -6.06 4.74 7.79
N ILE A 61 -6.46 5.22 6.62
CA ILE A 61 -5.79 4.98 5.34
C ILE A 61 -5.29 6.31 4.76
N SER A 62 -4.07 6.30 4.23
CA SER A 62 -3.53 7.44 3.46
C SER A 62 -4.16 7.44 2.06
N ILE A 63 -4.75 8.56 1.66
CA ILE A 63 -5.34 8.73 0.32
C ILE A 63 -4.41 9.65 -0.49
N PRO A 64 -3.94 9.22 -1.68
CA PRO A 64 -3.11 10.07 -2.52
C PRO A 64 -3.88 11.30 -2.99
N SER A 65 -3.18 12.41 -3.17
CA SER A 65 -3.77 13.62 -3.74
C SER A 65 -4.08 13.45 -5.24
N GLU A 66 -5.00 14.26 -5.77
CA GLU A 66 -5.29 14.26 -7.21
C GLU A 66 -4.07 14.61 -8.06
N ASP A 67 -3.23 15.54 -7.60
CA ASP A 67 -1.98 15.91 -8.28
C ASP A 67 -0.98 14.73 -8.29
N GLU A 68 -0.84 14.01 -7.18
CA GLU A 68 0.01 12.82 -7.10
C GLU A 68 -0.49 11.71 -8.04
N VAL A 69 -1.81 11.50 -8.09
CA VAL A 69 -2.43 10.55 -9.02
C VAL A 69 -2.15 10.95 -10.46
N ARG A 70 -2.34 12.23 -10.83
CA ARG A 70 -2.07 12.73 -12.18
C ARG A 70 -0.60 12.53 -12.55
N GLU A 71 0.33 12.95 -11.69
CA GLU A 71 1.76 12.81 -11.94
C GLU A 71 2.22 11.35 -12.08
N PHE A 72 1.61 10.45 -11.30
CA PHE A 72 1.88 9.02 -11.41
C PHE A 72 1.40 8.47 -12.75
N LEU A 73 0.17 8.78 -13.16
CA LEU A 73 -0.37 8.34 -14.45
C LEU A 73 0.43 8.91 -15.62
N ASP A 74 0.84 10.17 -15.58
CA ASP A 74 1.72 10.79 -16.59
C ASP A 74 3.07 10.08 -16.69
N ALA A 75 3.63 9.63 -15.57
CA ALA A 75 4.88 8.87 -15.55
C ALA A 75 4.71 7.43 -16.10
N VAL A 76 3.55 6.82 -15.86
CA VAL A 76 3.19 5.50 -16.38
C VAL A 76 2.99 5.53 -17.89
N GLU A 77 2.37 6.59 -18.43
CA GLU A 77 2.26 6.82 -19.88
C GLU A 77 3.62 6.82 -20.58
N ARG A 78 4.63 7.44 -19.95
CA ARG A 78 5.99 7.46 -20.47
C ARG A 78 6.71 6.12 -20.29
N ARG A 79 6.41 5.42 -19.20
CA ARG A 79 7.07 4.16 -18.83
C ARG A 79 6.21 3.35 -17.87
N VAL A 80 5.51 2.35 -18.42
CA VAL A 80 4.64 1.43 -17.67
C VAL A 80 5.39 0.75 -16.50
N GLY A 81 6.70 0.52 -16.65
CA GLY A 81 7.56 -0.03 -15.58
C GLY A 81 7.54 0.75 -14.26
N THR A 82 7.16 2.03 -14.27
CA THR A 82 6.95 2.83 -13.06
C THR A 82 5.89 2.21 -12.14
N ALA A 83 4.83 1.62 -12.70
CA ALA A 83 3.79 0.94 -11.94
C ALA A 83 4.33 -0.28 -11.17
N ARG A 84 5.23 -1.04 -11.80
CA ARG A 84 5.89 -2.20 -11.18
C ARG A 84 6.78 -1.80 -10.01
N GLU A 85 7.52 -0.70 -10.15
CA GLU A 85 8.35 -0.15 -9.06
C GLU A 85 7.49 0.26 -7.85
N VAL A 86 6.35 0.91 -8.09
CA VAL A 86 5.38 1.28 -7.05
C VAL A 86 4.79 0.03 -6.39
N ALA A 87 4.39 -0.98 -7.17
CA ALA A 87 3.85 -2.24 -6.64
C ALA A 87 4.87 -2.98 -5.75
N ILE A 88 6.16 -3.04 -6.15
CA ILE A 88 7.23 -3.66 -5.36
C ILE A 88 7.42 -2.92 -4.03
N LYS A 89 7.45 -1.58 -4.06
CA LYS A 89 7.55 -0.76 -2.84
C LYS A 89 6.35 -1.00 -1.91
N ALA A 90 5.14 -1.02 -2.48
CA ALA A 90 3.91 -1.23 -1.74
C ALA A 90 3.88 -2.60 -1.05
N LEU A 91 4.22 -3.67 -1.79
CA LEU A 91 4.31 -5.04 -1.26
C LEU A 91 5.35 -5.14 -0.15
N THR A 92 6.53 -4.56 -0.35
CA THR A 92 7.61 -4.55 0.65
C THR A 92 7.18 -3.86 1.94
N ARG A 93 6.52 -2.70 1.84
CA ARG A 93 6.08 -1.93 3.00
C ARG A 93 4.89 -2.59 3.70
N GLY A 94 3.93 -3.13 2.94
CA GLY A 94 2.81 -3.91 3.51
C GLY A 94 3.27 -5.14 4.28
N LEU A 95 4.22 -5.92 3.71
CA LEU A 95 4.81 -7.07 4.40
C LEU A 95 5.53 -6.67 5.69
N LYS A 96 6.24 -5.52 5.71
CA LYS A 96 6.85 -5.01 6.94
C LYS A 96 5.82 -4.63 8.01
N MET A 97 4.67 -4.09 7.61
CA MET A 97 3.57 -3.78 8.53
C MET A 97 3.03 -5.07 9.16
N GLU A 98 2.75 -6.09 8.34
CA GLU A 98 2.27 -7.41 8.79
C GLU A 98 3.27 -8.09 9.73
N LEU A 99 4.56 -8.13 9.36
CA LEU A 99 5.62 -8.69 10.21
C LEU A 99 5.73 -7.97 11.57
N SER A 100 5.52 -6.66 11.60
CA SER A 100 5.55 -5.87 12.84
C SER A 100 4.36 -6.19 13.73
N GLN A 101 3.17 -6.36 13.13
CA GLN A 101 1.96 -6.74 13.84
C GLN A 101 2.09 -8.13 14.48
N LEU A 102 2.55 -9.12 13.71
CA LEU A 102 2.76 -10.50 14.19
C LEU A 102 3.75 -10.55 15.38
N LYS A 103 4.85 -9.79 15.32
CA LYS A 103 5.80 -9.67 16.43
C LYS A 103 5.15 -9.07 17.68
N SER A 104 4.33 -8.03 17.51
CA SER A 104 3.65 -7.39 18.64
C SER A 104 2.63 -8.31 19.31
N GLU A 105 1.94 -9.15 18.54
CA GLU A 105 0.98 -10.13 19.03
C GLU A 105 1.67 -11.27 19.80
N GLN A 106 2.82 -11.74 19.31
CA GLN A 106 3.65 -12.75 19.98
C GLN A 106 4.24 -12.26 21.32
N SER A 107 4.69 -11.00 21.37
CA SER A 107 5.18 -10.39 22.61
C SER A 107 4.07 -10.28 23.66
N LYS A 108 2.88 -9.81 23.26
CA LYS A 108 1.71 -9.73 24.16
C LYS A 108 1.31 -11.10 24.69
N ALA A 109 1.23 -12.13 23.83
CA ALA A 109 0.88 -13.49 24.25
C ALA A 109 1.90 -14.09 25.24
N SER A 110 3.18 -13.77 25.12
CA SER A 110 4.24 -14.25 26.02
C SER A 110 4.20 -13.57 27.40
N GLU A 111 3.79 -12.30 27.46
CA GLU A 111 3.60 -11.54 28.72
C GLU A 111 2.39 -12.06 29.52
N THR A 112 1.26 -12.38 28.87
CA THR A 112 0.07 -12.91 29.54
C THR A 112 0.31 -14.30 30.16
N VAL A 113 1.13 -15.15 29.52
CA VAL A 113 1.48 -16.48 30.04
C VAL A 113 2.41 -16.41 31.26
N THR A 114 3.22 -15.34 31.35
CA THR A 114 4.14 -15.13 32.48
C THR A 114 3.44 -14.54 33.70
N GLN A 115 2.39 -13.73 33.51
CA GLN A 115 1.59 -13.17 34.62
C GLN A 115 0.54 -14.14 35.19
N ALA A 116 0.27 -15.25 34.52
CA ALA A 116 -0.66 -16.30 34.97
C ALA A 116 0.02 -17.45 35.75
N LYS A 117 1.32 -17.34 36.05
CA LYS A 117 2.11 -18.25 36.89
C LYS A 117 2.59 -17.52 38.13
#